data_AF-A0A150GK79-F1
#
_entry.id   AF-A0A150GK79-F1
#
_cell.length_a   1.000
_cell.length_b   1.000
_cell.length_c   1.000
_cell.angle_alpha   90.00
_cell.angle_beta   90.00
_cell.angle_gamma   90.00
#
_symmetry.space_group_name_H-M   'P 1'
#
loop_
_entity.id
_entity.type
_entity.pdbx_description
1 polymer ?
#
loop_
_entity_poly.entity_id
_entity_poly.type
_entity_poly.pdbx_seq_one_letter_code
_entity_poly.pdbx_strand_id
1 'polypeptide(L)'
;MDPAAFRSALLADPERIAALQSYPEYLGAEKARMARMAERWAERTVDAQRASAPVPRDTVHVYKQLAEAGLEYGPAFRLLRNVHVPLPDN
;
A
#
# COMPACT_ATOMS: atom_id res chain seq x y z
N MET A 1 -0.72 -24.25 -21.06
CA MET A 1 -1.35 -24.35 -19.73
C MET A 1 -2.79 -24.76 -19.98
N ASP A 2 -3.21 -25.94 -19.53
CA ASP A 2 -4.58 -26.44 -19.76
C ASP A 2 -5.55 -25.86 -18.69
N PRO A 3 -6.57 -25.07 -19.09
CA PRO A 3 -7.53 -24.48 -18.16
C PRO A 3 -8.34 -25.52 -17.38
N ALA A 4 -8.60 -26.69 -17.96
CA ALA A 4 -9.37 -27.75 -17.30
C ALA A 4 -8.57 -28.40 -16.17
N ALA A 5 -7.29 -28.70 -16.42
CA ALA A 5 -6.36 -29.20 -15.41
C ALA A 5 -6.13 -28.20 -14.26
N PHE A 6 -6.11 -26.90 -14.55
CA PHE A 6 -6.03 -25.87 -13.50
C PHE A 6 -7.29 -25.84 -12.63
N ARG A 7 -8.48 -25.89 -13.26
CA ARG A 7 -9.76 -25.90 -12.53
C ARG A 7 -9.91 -27.15 -11.66
N SER A 8 -9.50 -28.32 -12.14
CA SER A 8 -9.54 -29.55 -11.33
C SER A 8 -8.56 -29.50 -10.16
N ALA A 9 -7.34 -29.00 -10.38
CA ALA A 9 -6.36 -28.81 -9.30
C ALA A 9 -6.82 -27.79 -8.25
N LEU A 10 -7.58 -26.76 -8.66
CA LEU A 10 -8.16 -25.78 -7.75
C LEU A 10 -9.32 -26.38 -6.94
N LEU A 11 -10.17 -27.21 -7.55
CA LEU A 11 -11.32 -27.82 -6.88
C LEU A 11 -10.92 -28.99 -5.95
N ALA A 12 -9.78 -29.62 -6.20
CA ALA A 12 -9.23 -30.68 -5.36
C ALA A 12 -8.59 -30.16 -4.06
N ASP A 13 -8.39 -28.85 -3.94
CA ASP A 13 -7.74 -28.20 -2.80
C ASP A 13 -8.79 -27.39 -1.98
N PRO A 14 -9.26 -27.93 -0.85
CA PRO A 14 -10.30 -27.28 -0.05
C PRO A 14 -9.81 -25.97 0.59
N GLU A 15 -8.51 -25.84 0.87
CA GLU A 15 -7.94 -24.59 1.42
C GLU A 15 -7.97 -23.49 0.37
N ARG A 16 -7.65 -23.80 -0.89
CA ARG A 16 -7.75 -22.83 -2.00
C ARG A 16 -9.19 -22.43 -2.29
N ILE A 17 -10.15 -23.35 -2.20
CA ILE A 17 -11.57 -23.01 -2.34
C ILE A 17 -12.02 -22.07 -1.20
N ALA A 18 -11.68 -22.40 0.05
CA ALA A 18 -12.04 -21.58 1.21
C ALA A 18 -11.44 -20.17 1.11
N ALA A 19 -10.19 -20.05 0.69
CA ALA A 19 -9.54 -18.77 0.45
C ALA A 19 -10.30 -17.93 -0.60
N LEU A 20 -10.70 -18.54 -1.73
CA LEU A 20 -11.48 -17.85 -2.77
C LEU A 20 -12.88 -17.42 -2.29
N GLN A 21 -13.51 -18.19 -1.41
CA GLN A 21 -14.82 -17.85 -0.84
C GLN A 21 -14.74 -16.68 0.14
N SER A 22 -13.66 -16.59 0.94
CA SER A 22 -13.39 -15.46 1.83
C SER A 22 -12.88 -14.21 1.09
N TYR A 23 -12.43 -14.36 -0.15
CA TYR A 23 -11.78 -13.30 -0.90
C TYR A 23 -12.66 -12.05 -1.14
N PRO A 24 -13.96 -12.16 -1.48
CA PRO A 24 -14.84 -11.00 -1.62
C PRO A 24 -15.03 -10.23 -0.31
N GLU A 25 -15.12 -10.92 0.82
CA GLU A 25 -15.23 -10.31 2.15
C GLU A 25 -13.93 -9.58 2.53
N TYR A 26 -12.78 -10.21 2.30
CA TYR A 26 -11.47 -9.60 2.49
C TYR A 26 -11.33 -8.32 1.66
N LEU A 27 -11.68 -8.38 0.36
CA LEU A 27 -11.65 -7.21 -0.51
C LEU A 27 -12.64 -6.13 -0.07
N GLY A 28 -13.83 -6.51 0.41
CA GLY A 28 -14.83 -5.59 0.94
C GLY A 28 -14.35 -4.88 2.21
N ALA A 29 -13.78 -5.63 3.15
CA ALA A 29 -13.22 -5.11 4.39
C ALA A 29 -12.05 -4.16 4.13
N GLU A 30 -11.14 -4.52 3.22
CA GLU A 30 -10.00 -3.68 2.84
C GLU A 30 -10.46 -2.40 2.13
N LYS A 31 -11.41 -2.50 1.20
CA LYS A 31 -12.02 -1.31 0.58
C LYS A 31 -12.66 -0.39 1.61
N ALA A 32 -13.41 -0.93 2.57
CA ALA A 32 -14.04 -0.13 3.63
C ALA A 32 -13.01 0.53 4.56
N ARG A 33 -11.92 -0.16 4.89
CA ARG A 33 -10.79 0.40 5.64
C ARG A 33 -10.15 1.56 4.87
N MET A 34 -9.86 1.37 3.59
CA MET A 34 -9.29 2.40 2.72
C MET A 34 -10.22 3.60 2.58
N ALA A 35 -11.54 3.39 2.43
CA ALA A 35 -12.53 4.46 2.36
C ALA A 35 -12.57 5.31 3.64
N ARG A 36 -12.65 4.68 4.83
CA ARG A 36 -12.60 5.39 6.11
C ARG A 36 -11.31 6.17 6.29
N MET A 37 -10.19 5.59 5.87
CA MET A 37 -8.91 6.30 5.90
C MET A 37 -8.96 7.52 4.98
N ALA A 38 -9.37 7.36 3.72
CA ALA A 38 -9.47 8.45 2.76
C ALA A 38 -10.38 9.60 3.23
N GLU A 39 -11.55 9.29 3.81
CA GLU A 39 -12.48 10.25 4.40
C GLU A 39 -11.81 11.08 5.51
N ARG A 40 -11.16 10.40 6.47
CA ARG A 40 -10.39 11.07 7.54
C ARG A 40 -9.28 11.98 7.02
N TRP A 41 -8.65 11.62 5.90
CA TRP A 41 -7.61 12.43 5.28
C TRP A 41 -8.17 13.62 4.49
N ALA A 42 -9.37 13.49 3.90
CA ALA A 42 -10.06 14.56 3.18
C ALA A 42 -10.57 15.67 4.09
N GLU A 43 -10.98 15.33 5.31
CA GLU A 43 -11.45 16.30 6.31
C GLU A 43 -10.34 17.10 7.00
N ARG A 44 -9.07 16.71 6.81
CA ARG A 44 -7.92 17.39 7.44
C ARG A 44 -7.54 18.66 6.69
N THR A 45 -7.46 19.77 7.44
CA THR A 45 -6.80 20.99 6.97
C THR A 45 -5.32 20.75 6.65
N VAL A 46 -4.74 21.56 5.77
CA VAL A 46 -3.31 21.45 5.38
C VAL A 46 -2.38 21.47 6.59
N ASP A 47 -2.67 22.33 7.57
CA ASP A 47 -1.85 22.42 8.79
C ASP A 47 -1.97 21.17 9.67
N ALA A 48 -3.16 20.55 9.75
CA ALA A 48 -3.35 19.29 10.46
C ALA A 48 -2.58 18.13 9.79
N GLN A 49 -2.45 18.16 8.44
CA GLN A 49 -1.62 17.19 7.72
C GLN A 49 -0.14 17.40 8.03
N ARG A 50 0.37 18.64 7.96
CA ARG A 50 1.77 18.98 8.29
C ARG A 50 2.12 18.62 9.73
N ALA A 51 1.25 18.92 10.69
CA ALA A 51 1.45 18.61 12.10
C ALA A 51 1.55 17.09 12.36
N SER A 52 0.91 16.27 11.54
CA SER A 52 0.91 14.80 11.72
C SER A 52 2.19 14.09 11.27
N ALA A 53 3.07 14.78 10.53
CA ALA A 53 4.34 14.26 10.07
C ALA A 53 5.47 15.24 10.39
N PRO A 54 5.90 15.36 11.67
CA PRO A 54 6.89 16.35 12.06
C PRO A 54 8.33 15.95 11.72
N VAL A 55 8.61 14.65 11.55
CA VAL A 55 9.99 14.17 11.45
C VAL A 55 10.49 14.27 10.01
N PRO A 56 11.55 15.05 9.71
CA PRO A 56 12.10 15.11 8.37
C PRO A 56 12.73 13.77 7.98
N ARG A 57 12.53 13.36 6.73
CA ARG A 57 13.07 12.13 6.14
C ARG A 57 14.12 12.49 5.10
N ASP A 58 15.24 11.78 5.14
CA ASP A 58 16.26 11.89 4.10
C ASP A 58 15.73 11.38 2.75
N THR A 59 15.74 12.25 1.74
CA THR A 59 15.27 11.95 0.39
C THR A 59 16.19 10.95 -0.32
N VAL A 60 17.49 10.91 -0.01
CA VAL A 60 18.42 9.93 -0.58
C VAL A 60 18.02 8.52 -0.15
N HIS A 61 17.74 8.35 1.14
CA HIS A 61 17.26 7.09 1.68
C HIS A 61 15.91 6.66 1.05
N VAL A 62 14.97 7.60 0.83
CA VAL A 62 13.69 7.29 0.14
C VAL A 62 13.93 6.73 -1.26
N TYR A 63 14.77 7.38 -2.07
CA TYR A 63 15.07 6.88 -3.42
C TYR A 63 15.81 5.55 -3.41
N LYS A 64 16.63 5.27 -2.39
CA LYS A 64 17.25 3.96 -2.20
C LYS A 64 16.19 2.87 -1.98
N GLN A 65 15.23 3.10 -1.08
CA GLN A 65 14.14 2.14 -0.82
C GLN A 65 13.24 1.94 -2.06
N LEU A 66 12.98 3.00 -2.83
CA LEU A 66 12.25 2.89 -4.09
C LEU A 66 13.01 2.06 -5.12
N ALA A 67 14.32 2.25 -5.25
CA ALA A 67 15.15 1.45 -6.14
C ALA A 67 15.19 -0.04 -5.72
N GLU A 68 15.27 -0.32 -4.41
CA GLU A 68 15.16 -1.68 -3.85
C GLU A 68 13.81 -2.33 -4.19
N ALA A 69 12.73 -1.54 -4.33
CA ALA A 69 11.41 -1.98 -4.78
C ALA A 69 11.26 -2.05 -6.32
N GLY A 70 12.33 -1.82 -7.09
CA GLY A 70 12.32 -1.84 -8.56
C GLY A 70 11.89 -0.53 -9.22
N LEU A 71 11.75 0.56 -8.45
CA LEU A 71 11.38 1.89 -8.93
C LEU A 71 12.61 2.79 -9.01
N GLU A 72 13.47 2.53 -9.99
CA GLU A 72 14.67 3.33 -10.22
C GLU A 72 14.36 4.62 -10.99
N TYR A 73 14.36 5.75 -10.28
CA TYR A 73 14.18 7.07 -10.89
C TYR A 73 15.52 7.67 -11.31
N GLY A 74 15.61 8.18 -12.54
CA GLY A 74 16.75 8.96 -13.02
C GLY A 74 16.78 10.39 -12.42
N PRO A 75 17.91 11.13 -12.55
CA PRO A 75 18.09 12.44 -11.90
C PRO A 75 17.00 13.47 -12.22
N ALA A 76 16.51 13.48 -13.47
CA ALA A 76 15.43 14.38 -13.89
C ALA A 76 14.11 14.15 -13.13
N PHE A 77 13.89 12.94 -12.60
CA PHE A 77 12.69 12.55 -11.88
C PHE A 77 12.88 12.53 -10.35
N ARG A 78 14.09 12.83 -9.85
CA ARG A 78 14.39 12.88 -8.41
C ARG A 78 14.10 14.26 -7.80
N LEU A 79 12.85 14.71 -7.90
CA LEU A 79 12.44 16.07 -7.52
C LEU A 79 11.88 16.18 -6.09
N LEU A 80 11.80 15.08 -5.33
CA LEU A 80 11.28 15.12 -3.96
C LEU A 80 12.17 15.99 -3.07
N ARG A 81 11.54 16.92 -2.35
CA ARG A 81 12.14 17.80 -1.36
C ARG A 81 11.21 17.85 -0.15
N ASN A 82 11.76 18.12 1.03
CA ASN A 82 10.99 18.30 2.28
C ASN A 82 10.00 17.14 2.53
N VAL A 83 10.51 15.91 2.52
CA VAL A 83 9.72 14.73 2.85
C VAL A 83 9.70 14.59 4.37
N HIS A 84 8.52 14.37 4.95
CA HIS A 84 8.36 14.16 6.38
C HIS A 84 7.55 12.90 6.67
N VAL A 85 7.79 12.31 7.83
CA VAL A 85 7.11 11.11 8.32
C VAL A 85 6.51 11.34 9.71
N PRO A 86 5.48 10.56 10.08
CA PRO A 86 4.97 10.53 11.45
C PRO A 86 6.06 10.17 12.46
N LEU A 87 5.85 10.52 13.72
CA LEU A 87 6.68 10.01 14.81
C LEU A 87 6.63 8.48 14.81
N PRO A 88 7.75 7.78 15.06
CA PRO A 88 7.73 6.35 15.28
C PRO A 88 6.85 6.04 16.49
N ASP A 89 6.07 4.98 16.40
CA ASP A 89 5.34 4.45 17.55
C ASP A 89 6.40 3.96 18.59
N ASN A 90 6.30 4.44 19.84
CA ASN A 90 7.18 4.03 20.96
C ASN A 90 6.97 2.57 21.36
#